data_AF-N6ZE64-F1
#
_entry.id   AF-N6ZE64-F1
#
_cell.length_a   1.000
_cell.length_b   1.000
_cell.length_c   1.000
_cell.angle_alpha   90.00
_cell.angle_beta   90.00
_cell.angle_gamma   90.00
#
_symmetry.space_group_name_H-M   'P 1'
#
loop_
_entity.id
_entity.type
_entity.pdbx_description
1 polymer ?
#
loop_
_entity_poly.entity_id
_entity_poly.type
_entity_poly.pdbx_seq_one_letter_code
_entity_poly.pdbx_strand_id
1 'polypeptide(L)'
;MRYSPPDHYSLSVHKCAEEDLDALYELDEDGAAAIDVFLEEASSSQEILDRFTIQDYRSYSTDFDYDIKRWKQLWGNFALWRARLFDVPNVAANHRIIYALHPIERRYYVLGIVPRDFDYDSDHPLSKRIIRTYGELDLP
;
A
#
# COMPACT_ATOMS: atom_id res chain seq x y z
N MET A 1 31.37 2.44 18.69
CA MET A 1 30.34 2.70 17.66
C MET A 1 29.11 1.93 18.07
N ARG A 2 28.03 2.63 18.44
CA ARG A 2 26.74 1.99 18.77
C ARG A 2 26.10 1.60 17.44
N TYR A 3 26.14 0.32 17.08
CA TYR A 3 25.25 -0.22 16.07
C TYR A 3 23.85 -0.18 16.69
N SER A 4 23.07 0.86 16.39
CA SER A 4 21.62 0.69 16.40
C SER A 4 21.33 -0.38 15.35
N PRO A 5 20.49 -1.39 15.62
CA PRO A 5 20.00 -2.24 14.54
C PRO A 5 19.40 -1.33 13.46
N PRO A 6 19.51 -1.69 12.17
CA PRO A 6 18.77 -0.94 11.15
C PRO A 6 17.31 -0.90 11.61
N ASP A 7 16.69 0.26 11.51
CA ASP A 7 15.28 0.44 11.84
C ASP A 7 14.49 -0.45 10.89
N HIS A 8 14.16 -1.67 11.31
CA HIS A 8 13.47 -2.63 10.46
C HIS A 8 11.98 -2.30 10.44
N TYR A 9 11.52 -1.81 9.30
CA TYR A 9 10.10 -1.74 9.03
C TYR A 9 9.58 -3.13 8.69
N SER A 10 8.34 -3.43 9.08
CA SER A 10 7.63 -4.62 8.62
C SER A 10 6.43 -4.23 7.77
N LEU A 11 6.02 -5.08 6.83
CA LEU A 11 4.78 -4.89 6.08
C LEU A 11 3.79 -5.99 6.49
N SER A 12 2.53 -5.61 6.67
CA SER A 12 1.45 -6.52 7.00
C SER A 12 0.23 -6.16 6.17
N VAL A 13 -0.28 -7.15 5.45
CA VAL A 13 -1.50 -7.01 4.68
C VAL A 13 -2.68 -7.21 5.63
N HIS A 14 -3.58 -6.24 5.71
CA HIS A 14 -4.78 -6.39 6.50
C HIS A 14 -5.77 -7.32 5.79
N LYS A 15 -6.62 -8.03 6.54
CA LYS A 15 -7.62 -8.96 5.99
C LYS A 15 -8.47 -8.36 4.88
N CYS A 16 -8.86 -7.10 5.02
CA CYS A 16 -9.64 -6.42 3.97
C CYS A 16 -8.87 -6.26 2.66
N ALA A 17 -7.56 -6.06 2.72
CA ALA A 17 -6.70 -6.00 1.54
C ALA A 17 -6.44 -7.40 0.96
N GLU A 18 -6.34 -8.42 1.81
CA GLU A 18 -6.30 -9.83 1.36
C GLU A 18 -7.58 -10.18 0.59
N GLU A 19 -8.76 -9.85 1.13
CA GLU A 19 -10.04 -10.05 0.45
C GLU A 19 -10.15 -9.29 -0.89
N ASP A 20 -9.61 -8.07 -0.97
CA ASP A 20 -9.56 -7.33 -2.23
C ASP A 20 -8.61 -8.00 -3.24
N LEU A 21 -7.49 -8.55 -2.76
CA LEU A 21 -6.52 -9.25 -3.59
C LEU A 21 -7.10 -10.56 -4.12
N ASP A 22 -7.76 -11.36 -3.29
CA ASP A 22 -8.49 -12.57 -3.70
C ASP A 22 -9.55 -12.24 -4.77
N ALA A 23 -10.34 -11.18 -4.57
CA ALA A 23 -11.31 -10.74 -5.56
C ALA A 23 -10.63 -10.28 -6.87
N LEU A 24 -9.43 -9.69 -6.77
CA LEU A 24 -8.64 -9.32 -7.95
C LEU A 24 -8.08 -10.54 -8.67
N TYR A 25 -7.68 -11.60 -7.95
CA TYR A 25 -7.25 -12.86 -8.54
C TYR A 25 -8.34 -13.49 -9.41
N GLU A 26 -9.62 -13.39 -9.00
CA GLU A 26 -10.75 -13.87 -9.80
C GLU A 26 -10.96 -13.08 -11.10
N LEU A 27 -10.51 -11.82 -11.16
CA LEU A 27 -10.68 -10.92 -12.30
C LEU A 27 -9.46 -10.88 -13.22
N ASP A 28 -8.25 -10.86 -12.65
CA ASP A 28 -6.97 -10.66 -13.33
C ASP A 28 -5.85 -11.35 -12.54
N GLU A 29 -5.76 -12.68 -12.68
CA GLU A 29 -4.80 -13.53 -11.96
C GLU A 29 -3.35 -13.03 -12.07
N ASP A 30 -2.89 -12.73 -13.30
CA ASP A 30 -1.53 -12.22 -13.55
C ASP A 30 -1.27 -10.89 -12.82
N GLY A 31 -2.27 -10.01 -12.77
CA GLY A 31 -2.15 -8.71 -12.14
C GLY A 31 -2.15 -8.81 -10.61
N ALA A 32 -3.04 -9.63 -10.06
CA ALA A 32 -3.08 -9.91 -8.63
C ALA A 32 -1.77 -10.55 -8.16
N ALA A 33 -1.25 -11.52 -8.91
CA ALA A 33 0.05 -12.13 -8.64
C ALA A 33 1.19 -11.10 -8.65
N ALA A 34 1.19 -10.15 -9.58
CA ALA A 34 2.21 -9.10 -9.61
C ALA A 34 2.15 -8.17 -8.39
N ILE A 35 0.94 -7.87 -7.88
CA ILE A 35 0.77 -7.08 -6.65
C ILE A 35 1.24 -7.88 -5.44
N ASP A 36 0.87 -9.16 -5.35
CA ASP A 36 1.27 -10.05 -4.26
C ASP A 36 2.80 -10.16 -4.17
N VAL A 37 3.45 -10.46 -5.29
CA VAL A 37 4.93 -10.50 -5.39
C VAL A 37 5.54 -9.16 -4.99
N PHE A 38 4.98 -8.03 -5.43
CA PHE A 38 5.47 -6.71 -5.01
C PHE A 38 5.35 -6.50 -3.49
N LEU A 39 4.27 -6.94 -2.86
CA LEU A 39 4.09 -6.85 -1.41
C LEU A 39 5.06 -7.77 -0.66
N GLU A 40 5.30 -8.98 -1.16
CA GLU A 40 6.30 -9.91 -0.61
C GLU A 40 7.71 -9.33 -0.70
N GLU A 41 8.10 -8.80 -1.87
CA GLU A 41 9.40 -8.14 -2.09
C GLU A 41 9.54 -6.90 -1.19
N ALA A 42 8.50 -6.08 -1.09
CA ALA A 42 8.49 -4.94 -0.17
C ALA A 42 8.65 -5.39 1.28
N SER A 43 8.00 -6.48 1.71
CA SER A 43 8.13 -7.01 3.06
C SER A 43 9.55 -7.53 3.37
N SER A 44 10.24 -8.06 2.35
CA SER A 44 11.60 -8.59 2.47
C SER A 44 12.69 -7.52 2.30
N SER A 45 12.37 -6.38 1.69
CA SER A 45 13.35 -5.33 1.34
C SER A 45 13.13 -4.04 2.13
N GLN A 46 14.03 -3.77 3.08
CA GLN A 46 14.03 -2.54 3.87
C GLN A 46 14.23 -1.28 3.02
N GLU A 47 14.96 -1.38 1.90
CA GLU A 47 15.13 -0.25 0.98
C GLU A 47 13.81 0.18 0.34
N ILE A 48 12.92 -0.78 0.06
CA ILE A 48 11.59 -0.50 -0.49
C ILE A 48 10.73 0.15 0.59
N LEU A 49 10.72 -0.40 1.81
CA LEU A 49 9.95 0.13 2.93
C LEU A 49 10.39 1.53 3.35
N ASP A 50 11.68 1.85 3.30
CA ASP A 50 12.16 3.22 3.57
C ASP A 50 11.60 4.21 2.54
N ARG A 51 11.50 3.78 1.27
CA ARG A 51 10.97 4.59 0.17
C ARG A 51 9.45 4.77 0.22
N PHE A 52 8.70 3.91 0.91
CA PHE A 52 7.23 4.00 1.06
C PHE A 52 6.76 5.30 1.74
N THR A 53 7.62 5.96 2.53
CA THR A 53 7.27 7.24 3.15
C THR A 53 7.59 8.45 2.28
N ILE A 54 8.40 8.28 1.23
CA ILE A 54 8.88 9.36 0.38
C ILE A 54 7.75 9.81 -0.54
N GLN A 55 7.35 11.07 -0.37
CA GLN A 55 6.28 11.67 -1.17
C GLN A 55 6.72 11.87 -2.63
N ASP A 56 5.84 11.53 -3.58
CA ASP A 56 6.07 11.66 -5.03
C ASP A 56 7.29 10.85 -5.50
N TYR A 57 7.66 9.82 -4.73
CA TYR A 57 8.68 8.88 -5.14
C TYR A 57 8.20 8.09 -6.34
N ARG A 58 9.09 7.94 -7.32
CA ARG A 58 8.90 7.06 -8.45
C ARG A 58 10.14 6.21 -8.60
N SER A 59 9.97 4.90 -8.48
CA SER A 59 11.01 3.96 -8.83
C SER A 59 10.86 3.60 -10.29
N TYR A 60 11.96 3.73 -11.04
CA TYR A 60 12.14 3.06 -12.32
C TYR A 60 13.17 1.97 -12.11
N SER A 61 12.71 0.79 -11.72
CA SER A 61 13.57 -0.35 -11.37
C SER A 61 13.32 -1.49 -12.34
N THR A 62 14.30 -2.39 -12.47
CA THR A 62 14.22 -3.54 -13.38
C THR A 62 13.07 -4.50 -13.03
N ASP A 63 12.66 -4.53 -11.76
CA ASP A 63 11.63 -5.44 -11.24
C ASP A 63 10.23 -4.82 -11.26
N PHE A 64 10.05 -3.64 -10.64
CA PHE A 64 8.76 -2.96 -10.57
C PHE A 64 8.90 -1.44 -10.72
N ASP A 65 8.17 -0.86 -11.67
CA ASP A 65 7.91 0.57 -11.74
C ASP A 65 6.74 0.94 -10.82
N TYR A 66 6.96 1.77 -9.81
CA TYR A 66 5.90 2.23 -8.91
C TYR A 66 5.97 3.71 -8.55
N ASP A 67 4.82 4.34 -8.32
CA ASP A 67 4.71 5.67 -7.70
C ASP A 67 4.06 5.60 -6.32
N ILE A 68 4.59 6.40 -5.42
CA ILE A 68 4.04 6.59 -4.08
C ILE A 68 3.56 8.02 -3.93
N LYS A 69 2.29 8.16 -3.57
CA LYS A 69 1.65 9.45 -3.34
C LYS A 69 0.84 9.44 -2.07
N ARG A 70 0.63 10.63 -1.51
CA ARG A 70 -0.24 10.83 -0.35
C ARG A 70 -1.69 10.92 -0.79
N TRP A 71 -2.59 10.38 0.01
CA TRP A 71 -4.01 10.60 -0.17
C TRP A 71 -4.40 11.99 0.35
N LYS A 72 -4.34 12.99 -0.53
CA LYS A 72 -4.47 14.41 -0.17
C LYS A 72 -5.76 14.77 0.58
N GLN A 73 -6.90 14.17 0.24
CA GLN A 73 -8.19 14.49 0.89
C GLN A 73 -8.22 14.08 2.37
N LEU A 74 -7.53 12.99 2.74
CA LEU A 74 -7.56 12.43 4.10
C LEU A 74 -6.28 12.71 4.90
N TRP A 75 -5.20 13.18 4.26
CA TRP A 75 -3.87 13.37 4.85
C TRP A 75 -3.82 14.20 6.16
N GLY A 76 -4.81 15.07 6.40
CA GLY A 76 -4.89 15.85 7.65
C GLY A 76 -5.45 15.08 8.85
N ASN A 77 -6.25 14.04 8.61
CA ASN A 77 -6.89 13.23 9.65
C ASN A 77 -6.35 11.79 9.70
N PHE A 78 -5.85 11.29 8.56
CA PHE A 78 -5.35 9.93 8.40
C PHE A 78 -4.08 9.98 7.54
N ALA A 79 -2.97 9.48 8.07
CA ALA A 79 -1.71 9.38 7.34
C ALA A 79 -1.79 8.20 6.35
N LEU A 80 -2.46 8.45 5.22
CA LEU A 80 -2.69 7.46 4.17
C LEU A 80 -1.81 7.73 2.95
N TRP A 81 -1.11 6.69 2.52
CA TRP A 81 -0.37 6.65 1.29
C TRP A 81 -1.06 5.73 0.27
N ARG A 82 -0.76 5.98 -0.99
CA ARG A 82 -1.13 5.13 -2.11
C ARG A 82 0.13 4.76 -2.87
N ALA A 83 0.29 3.47 -3.16
CA ALA A 83 1.23 2.96 -4.14
C ALA A 83 0.48 2.60 -5.41
N ARG A 84 1.09 2.93 -6.55
CA ARG A 84 0.63 2.54 -7.88
C ARG A 84 1.75 1.81 -8.58
N LEU A 85 1.45 0.67 -9.18
CA LEU A 85 2.36 -0.08 -10.04
C LEU A 85 2.08 0.27 -11.51
N PHE A 86 3.12 0.51 -12.30
CA PHE A 86 3.01 0.88 -13.72
C PHE A 86 3.38 -0.25 -14.67
N ASP A 87 4.38 -1.06 -14.33
CA ASP A 87 4.91 -2.14 -15.18
C ASP A 87 4.36 -3.51 -14.75
N VAL A 88 3.06 -3.53 -14.42
CA VAL A 88 2.34 -4.78 -14.13
C VAL A 88 1.33 -5.04 -15.24
N PRO A 89 1.11 -6.30 -15.62
CA PRO A 89 0.20 -6.64 -16.71
C PRO A 89 -1.25 -6.19 -16.42
N ASN A 90 -1.98 -5.92 -17.52
CA ASN A 90 -3.44 -5.85 -17.55
C ASN A 90 -4.10 -4.89 -16.54
N VAL A 91 -4.92 -5.44 -15.64
CA VAL A 91 -5.86 -4.70 -14.80
C VAL A 91 -5.17 -4.24 -13.51
N ALA A 92 -4.11 -4.91 -13.06
CA ALA A 92 -3.34 -4.47 -11.89
C ALA A 92 -2.68 -3.09 -12.03
N ALA A 93 -2.32 -2.66 -13.25
CA ALA A 93 -1.84 -1.30 -13.48
C ALA A 93 -2.94 -0.23 -13.25
N ASN A 94 -4.20 -0.69 -13.25
CA ASN A 94 -5.37 0.08 -12.87
C ASN A 94 -5.78 -0.17 -11.42
N HIS A 95 -4.95 -0.77 -10.58
CA HIS A 95 -5.18 -0.86 -9.14
C HIS A 95 -4.20 0.01 -8.37
N ARG A 96 -4.59 0.37 -7.15
CA ARG A 96 -3.81 1.21 -6.26
C ARG A 96 -3.87 0.60 -4.87
N ILE A 97 -2.71 0.48 -4.27
CA ILE A 97 -2.54 -0.13 -2.95
C ILE A 97 -2.58 1.00 -1.94
N ILE A 98 -3.55 0.97 -1.02
CA ILE A 98 -3.66 1.96 0.06
C ILE A 98 -3.03 1.38 1.31
N TYR A 99 -2.11 2.13 1.91
CA TYR A 99 -1.43 1.72 3.12
C TYR A 99 -1.17 2.88 4.08
N ALA A 100 -0.87 2.52 5.32
CA ALA A 100 -0.53 3.44 6.38
C ALA A 100 0.69 2.94 7.15
N LEU A 101 1.45 3.86 7.74
CA LEU A 101 2.56 3.56 8.61
C LEU A 101 2.12 3.69 10.07
N HIS A 102 2.33 2.64 10.86
CA HIS A 102 2.31 2.70 12.30
C HIS A 102 3.72 3.05 12.81
N PRO A 103 4.00 4.29 13.26
CA PRO A 103 5.35 4.72 13.64
C PRO A 103 5.86 4.08 14.93
N ILE A 104 4.96 3.70 15.85
CA ILE A 104 5.32 3.01 17.11
C ILE A 104 5.73 1.57 16.83
N GLU A 105 4.91 0.82 16.08
CA GLU A 105 5.22 -0.56 15.69
C GLU A 105 6.25 -0.65 14.54
N ARG A 106 6.52 0.47 13.86
CA ARG A 106 7.34 0.54 12.64
C ARG A 106 6.83 -0.44 11.60
N ARG A 107 5.52 -0.44 11.40
CA ARG A 107 4.84 -1.39 10.52
C ARG A 107 3.97 -0.68 9.51
N TYR A 108 4.12 -1.06 8.25
CA TYR A 108 3.21 -0.67 7.19
C TYR A 108 2.03 -1.63 7.18
N TYR A 109 0.83 -1.08 7.27
CA TYR A 109 -0.41 -1.81 7.13
C TYR A 109 -1.03 -1.50 5.78
N VAL A 110 -1.16 -2.52 4.93
CA VAL A 110 -1.92 -2.41 3.68
C VAL A 110 -3.40 -2.54 4.04
N LEU A 111 -4.17 -1.47 3.83
CA LEU A 111 -5.56 -1.35 4.28
C LEU A 111 -6.56 -1.79 3.22
N GLY A 112 -6.19 -1.69 1.94
CA GLY A 112 -7.03 -2.13 0.84
C GLY A 112 -6.38 -1.91 -0.52
N ILE A 113 -6.89 -2.63 -1.51
CA ILE A 113 -6.52 -2.48 -2.92
C ILE A 113 -7.75 -1.93 -3.65
N VAL A 114 -7.60 -0.76 -4.26
CA VAL A 114 -8.71 -0.04 -4.89
C VAL A 114 -8.49 0.13 -6.39
N PRO A 115 -9.54 0.07 -7.20
CA PRO A 115 -9.42 0.32 -8.64
C PRO A 115 -9.07 1.78 -8.92
N ARG A 116 -8.52 2.05 -10.10
CA ARG A 116 -8.04 3.37 -10.54
C ARG A 116 -9.17 4.39 -10.63
N ASP A 117 -10.36 3.90 -10.99
CA ASP A 117 -11.59 4.69 -11.14
C ASP A 117 -12.14 5.17 -9.80
N PHE A 118 -11.60 4.67 -8.69
CA PHE A 118 -11.93 5.17 -7.37
C PHE A 118 -11.61 6.67 -7.23
N ASP A 119 -12.67 7.48 -7.11
CA ASP A 119 -12.62 8.94 -6.98
C ASP A 119 -12.12 9.43 -5.61
N TYR A 120 -11.76 8.51 -4.71
CA TYR A 120 -11.28 8.81 -3.36
C TYR A 120 -12.28 9.59 -2.50
N ASP A 121 -13.56 9.53 -2.86
CA ASP A 121 -14.61 10.18 -2.11
C ASP A 121 -14.70 9.60 -0.69
N SER A 122 -14.73 10.46 0.32
CA SER A 122 -14.76 10.03 1.73
C SER A 122 -16.06 9.30 2.10
N ASP A 123 -17.14 9.50 1.34
CA ASP A 123 -18.41 8.81 1.54
C ASP A 123 -18.46 7.43 0.88
N HIS A 124 -17.53 7.14 -0.03
CA HIS A 124 -17.44 5.86 -0.71
C HIS A 124 -17.28 4.70 0.30
N PRO A 125 -17.96 3.55 0.09
CA PRO A 125 -17.89 2.41 1.00
C PRO A 125 -16.46 1.92 1.26
N LEU A 126 -15.60 1.92 0.24
CA LEU A 126 -14.17 1.60 0.37
C LEU A 126 -13.43 2.57 1.29
N SER A 127 -13.64 3.89 1.15
CA SER A 127 -13.04 4.90 2.03
C SER A 127 -13.46 4.68 3.48
N LYS A 128 -14.77 4.48 3.71
CA LYS A 128 -15.31 4.19 5.05
C LYS A 128 -14.71 2.92 5.65
N ARG A 129 -14.52 1.87 4.83
CA ARG A 129 -13.87 0.62 5.26
C ARG A 129 -12.41 0.88 5.65
N ILE A 130 -11.64 1.57 4.80
CA ILE A 130 -10.22 1.90 5.04
C ILE A 130 -10.07 2.75 6.31
N ILE A 131 -10.91 3.78 6.48
CA ILE A 131 -10.90 4.66 7.67
C ILE A 131 -11.24 3.85 8.92
N ARG A 132 -12.22 2.94 8.84
CA ARG A 132 -12.57 2.07 9.96
C ARG A 132 -11.39 1.17 10.34
N THR A 133 -10.76 0.52 9.37
CA THR A 133 -9.58 -0.32 9.60
C THR A 133 -8.42 0.49 10.18
N TYR A 134 -8.22 1.73 9.71
CA TYR A 134 -7.22 2.63 10.26
C TYR A 134 -7.42 2.87 11.76
N GLY A 135 -8.67 3.11 12.17
CA GLY A 135 -9.05 3.28 13.57
C GLY A 135 -8.97 1.98 14.39
N GLU A 136 -9.31 0.83 13.79
CA GLU A 136 -9.18 -0.49 14.45
C GLU A 136 -7.72 -0.87 14.72
N LEU A 137 -6.79 -0.37 13.89
CA LEU A 137 -5.35 -0.56 14.03
C LEU A 137 -4.67 0.50 14.92
N ASP A 138 -5.44 1.41 15.54
CA ASP A 138 -4.95 2.50 16.41
C ASP A 138 -3.83 3.34 15.76
N LEU A 139 -3.93 3.57 14.45
CA LEU A 139 -2.93 4.31 13.71
C LEU A 139 -3.01 5.81 14.06
N PRO A 140 -1.86 6.48 14.25
CA PRO A 140 -1.82 7.87 14.72
C PRO A 140 -2.12 8.93 13.65
#